data_AF-A0A7M2XRJ8-F1
#
_entry.id   AF-A0A7M2XRJ8-F1
#
_cell.length_a   1.000
_cell.length_b   1.000
_cell.length_c   1.000
_cell.angle_alpha   90.00
_cell.angle_beta   90.00
_cell.angle_gamma   90.00
#
_symmetry.space_group_name_H-M   'P 1'
#
loop_
_entity.id
_entity.type
_entity.pdbx_description
1 polymer ?
#
loop_
_entity_poly.entity_id
_entity_poly.type
_entity_poly.pdbx_seq_one_letter_code
_entity_poly.pdbx_strand_id
1 'polypeptide(L)'
;MTTETSPPADESLPASVARAIAARGAEITEEDGAAVDLAMRYALQIEQGVERGGQDATKALYLGPHLLKTLAELGCTPAGRLALKGLAEKKTAGGKLAARRAGRSA
;
A
#
# COMPACT_ATOMS: atom_id res chain seq x y z
N MET A 1 -10.23 35.15 21.61
CA MET A 1 -10.10 34.29 20.42
C MET A 1 -8.94 33.37 20.67
N THR A 2 -9.19 32.24 21.32
CA THR A 2 -8.17 31.23 21.65
C THR A 2 -7.85 30.47 20.39
N THR A 3 -6.62 30.60 19.90
CA THR A 3 -6.10 29.73 18.85
C THR A 3 -5.90 28.34 19.45
N GLU A 4 -6.84 27.43 19.22
CA GLU A 4 -6.57 26.00 19.38
C GLU A 4 -5.52 25.63 18.34
N THR A 5 -4.27 25.56 18.77
CA THR A 5 -3.22 24.91 18.01
C THR A 5 -3.54 23.42 18.02
N SER A 6 -4.12 22.92 16.92
CA SER A 6 -4.24 21.48 16.68
C SER A 6 -2.87 20.83 16.94
N PRO A 7 -2.79 19.69 17.64
CA PRO A 7 -1.52 19.01 17.84
C PRO A 7 -0.86 18.74 16.48
N PRO A 8 0.48 18.80 16.38
CA PRO A 8 1.18 18.48 15.14
C PRO A 8 0.77 17.08 14.71
N ALA A 9 0.41 16.93 13.44
CA ALA A 9 0.10 15.62 12.88
C ALA A 9 1.30 14.69 13.10
N ASP A 10 1.06 13.43 13.45
CA ASP A 10 2.12 12.45 13.56
C ASP A 10 2.83 12.28 12.20
N GLU A 11 4.04 12.82 12.08
CA GLU A 11 4.85 12.80 10.87
C GLU A 11 5.70 11.53 10.74
N SER A 12 5.55 10.58 11.66
CA SER A 12 6.28 9.31 11.63
C SER A 12 6.01 8.53 10.35
N LEU A 13 6.98 7.73 9.92
CA LEU A 13 6.83 6.90 8.73
C LEU A 13 5.67 5.89 8.87
N PRO A 14 5.47 5.18 10.01
CA PRO A 14 4.29 4.36 10.24
C PRO A 14 2.98 5.14 10.11
N ALA A 15 2.88 6.35 10.67
CA ALA A 15 1.68 7.16 10.52
C ALA A 15 1.43 7.57 9.06
N SER A 16 2.49 7.88 8.31
CA SER A 16 2.40 8.16 6.87
C SER A 16 1.92 6.94 6.07
N VAL A 17 2.46 5.75 6.37
CA VAL A 17 2.03 4.48 5.75
C VAL A 17 0.58 4.16 6.08
N ALA A 18 0.17 4.30 7.34
CA ALA A 18 -1.21 4.09 7.76
C ALA A 18 -2.19 5.03 7.03
N ARG A 19 -1.84 6.32 6.89
CA ARG A 19 -2.63 7.29 6.11
C ARG A 19 -2.74 6.89 4.64
N ALA A 20 -1.64 6.44 4.02
CA ALA A 20 -1.65 6.01 2.63
C ALA A 20 -2.55 4.79 2.39
N ILE A 21 -2.50 3.81 3.29
CA ILE A 21 -3.35 2.61 3.25
C ILE A 21 -4.82 3.00 3.49
N ALA A 22 -5.11 3.81 4.51
CA ALA A 22 -6.46 4.27 4.81
C ALA A 22 -7.08 5.06 3.65
N ALA A 23 -6.28 5.85 2.92
CA ALA A 23 -6.73 6.61 1.75
C ALA A 23 -7.18 5.72 0.57
N ARG A 24 -6.86 4.42 0.57
CA ARG A 24 -7.41 3.45 -0.40
C ARG A 24 -8.84 3.05 -0.08
N GLY A 25 -9.30 3.25 1.15
CA GLY A 25 -10.67 3.00 1.57
C GLY A 25 -11.10 1.56 1.30
N ALA A 26 -12.25 1.40 0.64
CA ALA A 26 -12.87 0.09 0.36
C ALA A 26 -12.07 -0.82 -0.61
N GLU A 27 -10.98 -0.32 -1.22
CA GLU A 27 -10.10 -1.15 -2.05
C GLU A 27 -9.14 -2.03 -1.24
N ILE A 28 -9.01 -1.80 0.08
CA ILE A 28 -8.26 -2.64 1.01
C ILE A 28 -9.26 -3.48 1.78
N THR A 29 -9.14 -4.80 1.72
CA THR A 29 -10.04 -5.73 2.39
C THR A 29 -9.34 -6.46 3.54
N GLU A 30 -10.08 -7.27 4.30
CA GLU A 30 -9.51 -8.05 5.41
C GLU A 30 -8.44 -9.04 4.92
N GLU A 31 -8.58 -9.55 3.70
CA GLU A 31 -7.64 -10.45 3.05
C GLU A 31 -6.26 -9.80 2.82
N ASP A 32 -6.21 -8.47 2.72
CA ASP A 32 -4.96 -7.71 2.55
C ASP A 32 -4.21 -7.49 3.89
N GLY A 33 -4.79 -7.91 5.02
CA GLY A 33 -4.29 -7.62 6.37
C GLY A 33 -2.83 -8.00 6.59
N ALA A 34 -2.38 -9.15 6.06
CA ALA A 34 -0.99 -9.57 6.18
C ALA A 34 -0.01 -8.63 5.44
N ALA A 35 -0.42 -8.07 4.30
CA ALA A 35 0.39 -7.10 3.55
C ALA A 35 0.39 -5.74 4.25
N VAL A 36 -0.73 -5.33 4.85
CA VAL A 36 -0.81 -4.12 5.70
C VAL A 36 0.14 -4.24 6.90
N ASP A 37 0.07 -5.35 7.63
CA ASP A 37 0.95 -5.61 8.78
C ASP A 37 2.42 -5.58 8.39
N LEU A 38 2.77 -6.17 7.24
CA LEU A 38 4.14 -6.17 6.75
C LEU A 38 4.62 -4.75 6.40
N ALA A 39 3.77 -3.93 5.77
CA ALA A 39 4.10 -2.53 5.50
C ALA A 39 4.35 -1.75 6.80
N MET A 40 3.50 -1.94 7.82
CA MET A 40 3.66 -1.30 9.13
C MET A 40 4.95 -1.74 9.83
N ARG A 41 5.29 -3.03 9.75
CA ARG A 41 6.55 -3.55 10.32
C ARG A 41 7.79 -2.96 9.65
N TYR A 42 7.80 -2.84 8.32
CA TYR A 42 8.90 -2.18 7.63
C TYR A 42 9.01 -0.71 8.02
N ALA A 43 7.89 0.02 8.06
CA ALA A 43 7.87 1.42 8.46
C ALA A 43 8.46 1.62 9.87
N LEU A 44 8.02 0.80 10.82
CA LEU A 44 8.50 0.85 12.21
C LEU A 44 9.99 0.54 12.32
N GLN A 45 10.46 -0.50 11.61
CA GLN A 45 11.88 -0.87 11.63
C GLN A 45 12.77 0.18 10.96
N ILE A 46 12.29 0.80 9.87
CA ILE A 46 12.99 1.90 9.22
C ILE A 46 13.18 3.03 10.21
N GLU A 47 12.11 3.45 10.87
CA GLU A 47 12.15 4.60 11.79
C GLU A 47 13.01 4.34 13.02
N GLN A 48 12.83 3.20 13.69
CA GLN A 48 13.65 2.81 14.83
C GLN A 48 15.13 2.69 14.47
N GLY A 49 15.45 2.19 13.28
CA GLY A 49 16.83 2.08 12.84
C GLY A 49 17.45 3.44 12.51
N VAL A 50 16.68 4.35 11.88
CA VAL A 50 17.12 5.73 11.63
C VAL A 50 17.38 6.47 12.95
N GLU A 51 16.50 6.33 13.94
CA GLU A 51 16.66 6.94 15.27
C GLU A 51 17.94 6.48 15.99
N ARG A 52 18.28 5.19 15.88
CA ARG A 52 19.51 4.62 16.46
C ARG A 52 20.79 5.11 15.77
N GLY A 53 20.70 5.50 14.50
CA GLY A 53 21.84 6.00 13.73
C GLY A 53 22.86 4.93 13.31
N GLY A 54 23.98 5.39 12.74
CA GLY A 54 25.12 4.54 12.39
C GLY A 54 24.76 3.35 11.48
N GLN A 55 25.29 2.17 11.81
CA GLN A 55 25.07 0.95 11.03
C GLN A 55 23.61 0.48 11.04
N ASP A 56 22.86 0.77 12.10
CA ASP A 56 21.45 0.42 12.18
C ASP A 56 20.62 1.26 11.20
N ALA A 57 20.91 2.56 11.10
CA ALA A 57 20.28 3.44 10.10
C ALA A 57 20.58 2.95 8.67
N THR A 58 21.82 2.55 8.39
CA THR A 58 22.17 1.99 7.07
C THR A 58 21.36 0.72 6.75
N LYS A 59 21.27 -0.24 7.68
CA LYS A 59 20.48 -1.46 7.51
C LYS A 59 18.99 -1.17 7.35
N ALA A 60 18.48 -0.23 8.12
CA ALA A 60 17.09 0.19 8.08
C ALA A 60 16.72 0.77 6.71
N LEU A 61 17.56 1.63 6.14
CA LEU A 61 17.33 2.20 4.81
C LEU A 61 17.34 1.16 3.68
N TYR A 62 18.01 0.01 3.85
CA TYR A 62 17.90 -1.11 2.91
C TYR A 62 16.50 -1.75 2.86
N LEU A 63 15.64 -1.50 3.85
CA LEU A 63 14.25 -1.96 3.83
C LEU A 63 13.35 -1.08 2.94
N GLY A 64 13.80 0.11 2.54
CA GLY A 64 13.01 1.05 1.73
C GLY A 64 12.41 0.42 0.46
N PRO A 65 13.18 -0.29 -0.39
CA PRO A 65 12.63 -0.99 -1.55
C PRO A 65 11.59 -2.06 -1.20
N HIS A 66 11.74 -2.76 -0.06
CA HIS A 66 10.78 -3.76 0.39
C HIS A 66 9.47 -3.12 0.83
N LEU A 67 9.54 -2.02 1.59
CA LEU A 67 8.36 -1.22 1.93
C LEU A 67 7.65 -0.73 0.65
N LEU A 68 8.39 -0.15 -0.29
CA LEU A 68 7.81 0.37 -1.53
C LEU A 68 7.14 -0.73 -2.36
N LYS A 69 7.69 -1.94 -2.38
CA LYS A 69 7.07 -3.10 -3.02
C LYS A 69 5.75 -3.46 -2.34
N THR A 70 5.72 -3.60 -1.01
CA THR A 70 4.47 -3.90 -0.28
C THR A 70 3.41 -2.82 -0.52
N LEU A 71 3.79 -1.55 -0.51
CA LEU A 71 2.90 -0.44 -0.85
C LEU A 71 2.40 -0.51 -2.30
N ALA A 72 3.22 -0.99 -3.25
CA ALA A 72 2.79 -1.15 -4.64
C ALA A 72 1.75 -2.26 -4.78
N GLU A 73 1.92 -3.39 -4.10
CA GLU A 73 0.93 -4.49 -4.09
C GLU A 73 -0.42 -4.03 -3.50
N LEU A 74 -0.40 -3.19 -2.46
CA LEU A 74 -1.59 -2.58 -1.87
C LEU A 74 -2.18 -1.42 -2.71
N GLY A 75 -1.60 -1.11 -3.87
CA GLY A 75 -2.02 0.02 -4.70
C GLY A 75 -1.78 1.40 -4.06
N CYS A 76 -0.89 1.51 -3.08
CA CYS A 76 -0.53 2.79 -2.47
C CYS A 76 0.45 3.60 -3.35
N THR A 77 1.05 2.99 -4.38
CA THR A 77 1.91 3.67 -5.36
C THR A 77 1.20 3.94 -6.69
N PRO A 78 1.61 4.95 -7.48
CA PRO A 78 1.04 5.17 -8.82
C PRO A 78 1.14 3.94 -9.72
N ALA A 79 2.29 3.26 -9.72
CA ALA A 79 2.49 2.04 -10.49
C ALA A 79 1.58 0.90 -10.01
N GLY A 80 1.46 0.71 -8.69
CA GLY A 80 0.56 -0.27 -8.08
C GLY A 80 -0.90 -0.05 -8.46
N ARG A 81 -1.39 1.20 -8.37
CA ARG A 81 -2.76 1.54 -8.78
C ARG A 81 -3.04 1.22 -10.24
N LEU A 82 -2.09 1.53 -11.13
CA LEU A 82 -2.25 1.24 -12.56
C LEU A 82 -2.26 -0.27 -12.83
N ALA A 83 -1.40 -1.02 -12.15
CA ALA A 83 -1.35 -2.49 -12.29
C ALA A 83 -2.67 -3.15 -11.86
N LEU A 84 -3.22 -2.77 -10.70
CA LEU A 84 -4.49 -3.32 -10.20
C LEU A 84 -5.66 -2.99 -11.12
N LYS A 85 -5.73 -1.75 -11.64
CA LYS A 85 -6.75 -1.36 -12.63
C LYS A 85 -6.66 -2.21 -13.91
N GLY A 86 -5.45 -2.39 -14.45
CA GLY A 86 -5.24 -3.20 -15.65
C GLY A 86 -5.62 -4.68 -15.46
N LEU A 87 -5.42 -5.24 -14.26
CA LEU A 87 -5.86 -6.60 -13.94
C LEU A 87 -7.39 -6.72 -13.90
N ALA A 88 -8.08 -5.74 -13.32
CA ALA A 88 -9.54 -5.69 -13.29
C ALA A 88 -10.16 -5.60 -14.69
N GLU A 89 -9.58 -4.78 -15.56
CA GLU A 89 -10.01 -4.63 -16.96
C GLU A 89 -9.82 -5.93 -17.75
N LYS A 90 -8.67 -6.60 -17.62
CA LYS A 90 -8.41 -7.90 -18.27
C LYS A 90 -9.39 -8.98 -17.81
N LYS A 91 -9.69 -9.06 -16.51
CA LYS A 91 -10.68 -10.00 -15.97
C LYS A 91 -12.07 -9.79 -16.59
N THR A 92 -12.47 -8.53 -16.72
CA THR A 92 -13.75 -8.15 -17.34
C THR A 92 -13.81 -8.51 -18.82
N ALA A 93 -12.75 -8.22 -19.57
CA ALA A 93 -12.65 -8.55 -20.99
C ALA A 93 -12.70 -10.08 -21.23
N GLY A 94 -12.00 -10.86 -20.40
CA GLY A 94 -12.04 -12.32 -20.44
C GLY A 94 -13.44 -12.89 -20.22
N GLY A 95 -14.19 -12.36 -19.24
CA GLY A 95 -15.57 -12.75 -18.99
C GLY A 95 -16.51 -12.49 -20.18
N LYS A 96 -16.39 -11.31 -20.82
CA LYS A 96 -17.16 -10.97 -22.03
C LYS A 96 -16.86 -11.91 -23.19
N LEU A 97 -15.59 -12.30 -23.37
CA LEU A 97 -15.20 -13.23 -24.43
C LEU A 97 -15.73 -14.65 -24.18
N ALA A 98 -15.67 -15.13 -22.93
CA ALA A 98 -16.23 -16.42 -22.53
C ALA A 98 -17.75 -16.50 -22.81
N ALA A 99 -18.50 -15.47 -22.40
CA ALA A 99 -19.94 -15.37 -22.67
C ALA A 99 -20.27 -15.42 -24.18
N ARG A 100 -19.48 -14.72 -25.01
CA ARG A 100 -19.63 -14.73 -26.48
C ARG A 100 -19.29 -16.06 -27.16
N ARG A 101 -18.53 -16.93 -26.49
CA ARG A 101 -18.23 -18.29 -26.98
C ARG A 101 -19.37 -19.24 -26.62
N ALA A 102 -19.85 -19.19 -25.37
CA ALA A 102 -20.96 -20.00 -24.90
C ALA A 102 -22.25 -19.77 -25.71
N GLY A 103 -22.59 -18.51 -26.03
CA GLY A 103 -23.78 -18.18 -26.83
C GLY A 103 -23.66 -18.49 -28.34
N ARG A 104 -22.51 -18.97 -28.81
CA ARG A 104 -22.28 -19.36 -30.22
C ARG A 104 -22.35 -20.88 -30.42
N SER A 105 -22.47 -21.63 -29.32
CA SER A 105 -22.54 -23.09 -29.26
C SER A 105 -23.94 -23.61 -28.94
N ALA A 106 -24.94 -22.72 -28.93
CA ALA A 106 -26.37 -23.00 -28.81
C ALA A 106 -27.07 -22.55 -30.10
#